data_AF-A0A966KSH6-F1
#
_entry.id   AF-A0A966KSH6-F1
#
_cell.length_a   1.000
_cell.length_b   1.000
_cell.length_c   1.000
_cell.angle_alpha   90.00
_cell.angle_beta   90.00
_cell.angle_gamma   90.00
#
_symmetry.space_group_name_H-M   'P 1'
#
loop_
_entity.id
_entity.type
_entity.pdbx_description
1 polymer ?
#
loop_
_entity_poly.entity_id
_entity_poly.type
_entity_poly.pdbx_seq_one_letter_code
_entity_poly.pdbx_strand_id
1 'polypeptide(L)'
;MPAGVVVVDRMVLTDALLVQRQRVSAIDILEMGAAGEEDTDLTAGAPGPRLRIALSSPELIVPAASRLRRSDPITPHEVTGVLTVPSRPGWALTEARARRLIA
;
A
#
# COMPACT_ATOMS: atom_id res chain seq x y z
N MET A 1 16.83 13.79 -5.49
CA MET A 1 16.30 12.61 -4.77
C MET A 1 14.79 12.80 -4.66
N PRO A 2 13.93 11.93 -5.25
CA PRO A 2 12.49 12.12 -5.13
C PRO A 2 12.07 11.92 -3.66
N ALA A 3 11.37 12.91 -3.11
CA ALA A 3 10.97 12.98 -1.69
C ALA A 3 9.70 12.15 -1.38
N GLY A 4 9.50 11.04 -2.10
CA GLY A 4 8.28 10.25 -2.05
C GLY A 4 8.55 8.76 -1.78
N VAL A 5 7.50 8.05 -1.38
CA VAL A 5 7.50 6.59 -1.25
C VAL A 5 6.67 6.03 -2.41
N VAL A 6 7.26 5.10 -3.15
CA VAL A 6 6.57 4.34 -4.20
C VAL A 6 6.23 2.97 -3.62
N VAL A 7 4.94 2.65 -3.54
CA VAL A 7 4.45 1.33 -3.14
C VAL A 7 4.06 0.58 -4.41
N VAL A 8 4.85 -0.43 -4.74
CA VAL A 8 4.64 -1.28 -5.93
C VAL A 8 4.85 -2.73 -5.52
N ASP A 9 3.86 -3.55 -5.78
CA ASP A 9 4.02 -5.00 -5.77
C ASP A 9 4.52 -5.46 -7.15
N ARG A 10 5.69 -6.10 -7.20
CA ARG A 10 6.28 -6.61 -8.45
C ARG A 10 5.68 -7.93 -8.91
N MET A 11 4.96 -8.63 -8.04
CA MET A 11 4.32 -9.92 -8.33
C MET A 11 2.93 -9.74 -8.94
N VAL A 12 2.20 -8.73 -8.48
CA VAL A 12 0.91 -8.33 -9.05
C VAL A 12 0.86 -6.80 -9.06
N LEU A 13 1.15 -6.20 -10.21
CA LEU A 13 1.10 -4.74 -10.38
C LEU A 13 -0.35 -4.31 -10.61
N THR A 14 -1.22 -4.63 -9.65
CA THR A 14 -2.64 -4.28 -9.73
C THR A 14 -2.87 -2.82 -9.50
N ASP A 15 -2.03 -2.16 -8.70
CA ASP A 15 -2.09 -0.72 -8.42
C ASP A 15 -0.72 -0.25 -7.92
N ALA A 16 -0.40 1.02 -8.18
CA ALA A 16 0.78 1.68 -7.65
C ALA A 16 0.37 3.00 -7.00
N LEU A 17 0.86 3.23 -5.78
CA LEU A 17 0.61 4.48 -5.07
C LEU A 17 1.92 5.20 -4.83
N LEU A 18 1.95 6.48 -5.22
CA LEU A 18 3.01 7.40 -4.85
C LEU A 18 2.48 8.32 -3.76
N VAL A 19 3.02 8.17 -2.55
CA VAL A 19 2.70 9.07 -1.43
C VAL A 19 3.88 9.93 -1.06
N GLN A 20 3.59 11.13 -0.56
CA GLN A 20 4.59 11.95 0.11
C GLN A 20 5.02 11.24 1.39
N ARG A 21 6.33 11.22 1.64
CA ARG A 21 6.90 10.56 2.82
C ARG A 21 6.22 10.99 4.13
N GLN A 22 6.00 12.29 4.31
CA GLN A 22 5.40 12.87 5.51
C GLN A 22 3.95 12.45 5.74
N ARG A 23 3.29 11.88 4.74
CA ARG A 23 1.95 11.32 4.84
C ARG A 23 1.96 9.87 5.32
N VAL A 24 3.11 9.20 5.37
CA VAL A 24 3.21 7.86 5.94
C VAL A 24 3.27 7.97 7.46
N SER A 25 2.24 7.49 8.14
CA SER A 25 2.15 7.53 9.61
C SER A 25 2.73 6.27 10.25
N ALA A 26 2.60 5.12 9.61
CA ALA A 26 3.15 3.85 10.08
C ALA A 26 3.36 2.86 8.93
N ILE A 27 4.25 1.89 9.15
CA ILE A 27 4.48 0.75 8.27
C ILE A 27 4.64 -0.49 9.16
N ASP A 28 3.65 -1.38 9.11
CA ASP A 28 3.54 -2.51 10.02
C ASP A 28 3.30 -3.82 9.26
N ILE A 29 3.68 -4.95 9.86
CA ILE A 29 3.21 -6.26 9.41
C ILE A 29 1.87 -6.54 10.06
N LEU A 30 0.86 -6.84 9.24
CA LEU A 30 -0.41 -7.37 9.69
C LEU A 30 -0.38 -8.90 9.61
N GLU A 31 -0.80 -9.54 10.71
CA GLU A 31 -1.17 -10.95 10.67
C GLU A 31 -2.46 -11.13 9.84
N MET A 32 -2.62 -12.32 9.24
CA MET A 32 -3.79 -12.63 8.43
C MET A 32 -5.09 -12.37 9.21
N GLY A 33 -5.96 -11.51 8.67
CA GLY A 33 -7.27 -11.21 9.24
C GLY A 33 -7.35 -9.91 10.06
N ALA A 34 -6.24 -9.20 10.27
CA ALA A 34 -6.20 -7.94 11.02
C ALA A 34 -6.24 -6.66 10.16
N ALA A 35 -6.57 -6.77 8.87
CA ALA A 35 -6.75 -5.59 8.03
C ALA A 35 -7.97 -4.81 8.52
N GLY A 36 -7.80 -3.50 8.77
CA GLY A 36 -8.94 -2.63 9.01
C GLY A 36 -9.82 -2.58 7.76
N GLU A 37 -11.14 -2.41 7.94
CA GLU A 37 -12.10 -2.29 6.83
C GLU A 37 -11.77 -1.16 5.82
N GLU A 38 -10.88 -0.23 6.19
CA GLU A 38 -10.51 0.95 5.38
C GLU A 38 -9.18 0.79 4.59
N ASP A 39 -8.43 -0.31 4.79
CA ASP A 39 -7.16 -0.51 4.09
C ASP A 39 -7.39 -1.08 2.68
N THR A 40 -6.83 -0.42 1.66
CA THR A 40 -6.92 -0.90 0.28
C THR A 40 -5.81 -1.89 -0.04
N ASP A 41 -6.19 -3.14 -0.35
CA ASP A 41 -5.24 -4.15 -0.82
C ASP A 41 -4.74 -3.81 -2.23
N LEU A 42 -3.44 -3.64 -2.46
CA LEU A 42 -2.86 -3.39 -3.79
C LEU A 42 -2.42 -4.67 -4.52
N THR A 43 -2.54 -5.83 -3.86
CA THR A 43 -1.95 -7.11 -4.31
C THR A 43 -2.92 -8.10 -4.93
N ALA A 44 -4.20 -7.70 -5.05
CA ALA A 44 -5.26 -8.57 -5.56
C ALA A 44 -5.39 -9.90 -4.77
N GLY A 45 -5.23 -9.85 -3.44
CA GLY A 45 -5.33 -11.03 -2.60
C GLY A 45 -4.10 -11.93 -2.63
N ALA A 46 -2.91 -11.40 -2.93
CA ALA A 46 -1.68 -12.18 -2.91
C ALA A 46 -1.49 -12.87 -1.54
N PRO A 47 -1.06 -14.14 -1.52
CA PRO A 47 -0.86 -14.87 -0.27
C PRO A 47 0.45 -14.46 0.40
N GLY A 48 0.43 -14.34 1.73
CA GLY A 48 1.63 -14.09 2.54
C GLY A 48 1.44 -13.02 3.61
N PRO A 49 2.51 -12.70 4.38
CA PRO A 49 2.47 -11.64 5.38
C PRO A 49 2.21 -10.29 4.70
N ARG A 50 1.17 -9.59 5.16
CA ARG A 50 0.78 -8.30 4.61
C ARG A 50 1.53 -7.20 5.33
N LEU A 51 2.05 -6.26 4.56
CA LEU A 51 2.65 -5.05 5.07
C LEU A 51 1.67 -3.90 4.81
N ARG A 52 1.19 -3.29 5.88
CA ARG A 52 0.29 -2.13 5.85
C ARG A 52 1.12 -0.86 5.86
N ILE A 53 0.76 0.07 4.98
CA ILE A 53 1.29 1.43 4.98
C ILE A 53 0.13 2.35 5.34
N ALA A 54 0.17 2.85 6.57
CA ALA A 54 -0.84 3.75 7.11
C ALA A 54 -0.54 5.18 6.70
N LEU A 55 -1.60 5.93 6.40
CA LEU A 55 -1.51 7.33 6.01
C LEU A 55 -1.98 8.24 7.16
N SER A 56 -1.38 9.42 7.27
CA SER A 56 -1.76 10.43 8.27
C SER A 56 -2.99 11.25 7.86
N SER A 57 -3.39 11.17 6.60
CA SER A 57 -4.55 11.85 6.02
C SER A 57 -5.08 10.99 4.86
N PRO A 58 -6.40 11.01 4.59
CA PRO A 58 -6.97 10.31 3.44
C PRO A 58 -6.27 10.70 2.13
N GLU A 59 -6.03 9.72 1.26
CA GLU A 59 -5.51 9.90 -0.11
C GLU A 59 -6.47 9.29 -1.11
N LEU A 60 -6.58 9.91 -2.30
CA LEU A 60 -7.37 9.36 -3.40
C LEU A 60 -6.53 8.37 -4.20
N ILE A 61 -7.01 7.14 -4.32
CA ILE A 61 -6.45 6.14 -5.22
C ILE A 61 -7.38 5.97 -6.41
N VAL A 62 -6.79 5.95 -7.60
CA VAL A 62 -7.46 5.50 -8.82
C VAL A 62 -7.15 4.01 -8.98
N PRO A 63 -8.14 3.11 -8.85
CA PRO A 63 -7.90 1.68 -9.02
C PRO A 63 -7.54 1.38 -10.48
N ALA A 64 -6.59 0.47 -10.71
CA ALA A 64 -6.14 0.18 -12.05
C ALA A 64 -7.23 -0.53 -12.84
N ALA A 65 -7.15 -0.36 -14.16
CA ALA A 65 -8.09 -0.92 -15.11
C ALA A 65 -8.26 -2.45 -14.98
N SER A 66 -7.28 -3.18 -14.43
CA SER A 66 -7.39 -4.63 -14.19
C SER A 66 -8.38 -5.01 -13.08
N ARG A 67 -8.82 -4.06 -12.24
CA ARG A 67 -9.83 -4.27 -11.19
C ARG A 67 -11.24 -3.84 -11.59
N LEU A 68 -11.35 -3.06 -12.67
CA LEU A 68 -12.62 -2.54 -13.15
C LEU A 68 -13.20 -3.52 -14.17
N ARG A 69 -14.52 -3.75 -14.12
CA ARG A 69 -15.18 -4.34 -15.29
C ARG A 69 -15.08 -3.34 -16.44
N ARG A 70 -15.10 -3.83 -17.68
CA ARG A 70 -14.95 -3.00 -18.90
C ARG A 70 -15.93 -1.82 -18.99
N SER A 71 -17.02 -1.86 -18.22
CA SER A 71 -18.08 -0.85 -18.13
C SER A 71 -18.04 0.01 -16.87
N ASP A 72 -17.16 -0.29 -15.91
CA ASP A 72 -17.15 0.42 -14.63
C ASP A 72 -16.49 1.80 -14.81
N PRO A 73 -17.12 2.88 -14.32
CA PRO A 73 -16.50 4.19 -14.31
C PRO A 73 -15.24 4.17 -13.42
N ILE A 74 -14.18 4.83 -13.89
CA ILE A 74 -12.97 5.04 -13.10
C ILE A 74 -13.30 6.09 -12.03
N THR A 75 -13.68 5.64 -10.84
CA THR A 75 -13.98 6.51 -9.71
C THR A 75 -12.85 6.44 -8.68
N PRO A 76 -12.18 7.58 -8.37
CA PRO A 76 -11.23 7.64 -7.28
C PRO A 76 -11.91 7.27 -5.95
N HIS A 77 -11.22 6.54 -5.08
CA HIS A 77 -11.69 6.22 -3.73
C HIS A 77 -10.69 6.73 -2.69
N GLU A 78 -11.19 7.23 -1.58
CA GLU A 78 -10.36 7.65 -0.44
C GLU A 78 -9.86 6.43 0.34
N VAL A 79 -8.60 6.47 0.72
CA VAL A 79 -7.97 5.44 1.54
C VAL A 79 -7.21 6.07 2.70
N THR A 80 -7.22 5.39 3.84
CA THR A 80 -6.42 5.75 5.02
C THR A 80 -5.20 4.84 5.18
N GLY A 81 -5.13 3.75 4.40
CA GLY A 81 -3.99 2.86 4.32
C GLY A 81 -4.02 1.95 3.11
N VAL A 82 -2.87 1.36 2.80
CA VAL A 82 -2.71 0.38 1.71
C VAL A 82 -1.98 -0.87 2.17
N LEU A 83 -2.32 -2.01 1.55
CA LEU A 83 -1.67 -3.29 1.82
C LEU A 83 -0.81 -3.74 0.64
N THR A 84 0.37 -4.26 0.94
CA THR A 84 1.28 -4.89 -0.01
C THR A 84 1.83 -6.20 0.56
N VAL A 85 2.28 -7.12 -0.29
CA VAL A 85 2.78 -8.46 0.10
C VAL A 85 4.19 -8.63 -0.47
N PRO A 86 5.20 -7.92 0.09
CA PRO A 86 6.56 -8.04 -0.39
C PRO A 86 7.11 -9.45 -0.11
N SER A 87 7.92 -9.99 -1.02
CA SER A 87 8.52 -11.32 -0.85
C SER A 87 9.45 -11.44 0.37
N ARG A 88 9.91 -10.31 0.93
CA ARG A 88 10.78 -10.21 2.12
C ARG A 88 10.29 -9.08 3.04
N PRO A 89 9.19 -9.28 3.79
CA PRO A 89 8.57 -8.21 4.58
C PRO A 89 9.49 -7.69 5.69
N GLY A 90 10.25 -8.57 6.35
CA GLY A 90 11.23 -8.15 7.37
C GLY A 90 12.31 -7.22 6.81
N TRP A 91 12.85 -7.52 5.62
CA TRP A 91 13.83 -6.66 4.96
C TRP A 91 13.23 -5.30 4.58
N ALA A 92 11.99 -5.29 4.07
CA ALA A 92 11.29 -4.05 3.74
C ALA A 92 11.10 -3.15 4.98
N LEU A 93 10.75 -3.72 6.13
CA LEU A 93 10.69 -2.97 7.39
C LEU A 93 12.05 -2.47 7.86
N THR A 94 13.11 -3.28 7.74
CA THR A 94 14.47 -2.86 8.07
C THR A 94 14.91 -1.66 7.22
N GLU A 95 14.66 -1.71 5.91
CA GLU A 95 14.91 -0.58 5.00
C GLU A 95 14.06 0.65 5.34
N ALA A 96 12.79 0.46 5.70
CA ALA A 96 11.91 1.55 6.11
C ALA A 96 12.46 2.28 7.34
N ARG A 97 12.91 1.54 8.36
CA ARG A 97 13.59 2.08 9.55
C ARG A 97 14.90 2.77 9.20
N ALA A 98 15.75 2.13 8.39
CA ALA A 98 17.04 2.71 7.95
C ALA A 98 16.84 4.04 7.22
N ARG A 99 15.74 4.17 6.46
CA ARG A 99 15.35 5.39 5.77
C ARG A 99 14.55 6.34 6.64
N ARG A 100 14.30 6.05 7.92
CA ARG A 100 13.50 6.83 8.87
C ARG A 100 12.04 7.07 8.43
N LEU A 101 11.48 6.14 7.65
CA LEU A 101 10.07 6.19 7.23
C LEU A 101 9.13 5.83 8.38
N ILE A 102 9.66 5.09 9.36
CA ILE A 102 9.00 4.67 10.60
C ILE A 102 10.03 4.71 11.73
N ALA A 103 9.55 4.68 12.98
CA ALA A 103 10.38 4.60 14.19
C ALA A 103 11.10 3.25 14.33
#